data_AF-A0A7V9N313-F1
#
_entry.id   AF-A0A7V9N313-F1
#
_cell.length_a   1.000
_cell.length_b   1.000
_cell.length_c   1.000
_cell.angle_alpha   90.00
_cell.angle_beta   90.00
_cell.angle_gamma   90.00
#
_symmetry.space_group_name_H-M   'P 1'
#
loop_
_entity.id
_entity.type
_entity.pdbx_description
1 polymer ?
#
loop_
_entity_poly.entity_id
_entity_poly.type
_entity_poly.pdbx_seq_one_letter_code
_entity_poly.pdbx_strand_id
1 'polypeptide(L)'
;MAKIVCVLYDDPVDGYPPAYARDGIPTLASYPGGQTLPTPQGQDFTPGELLGSVSGELGLRRFLEAQGHTLIVTSDKDGAGSVFERELADADVVISQPFWPAYLTGERIANAPKLKLAITAGIGSDHVDLQAAIDHGITVAEVTYCNSISVAEHVVMMILSLVRNYLPSYQWVVKEGWNIADCVARSYDLEGMTVGTVGAGRIGSAVLRRLKPFDVTLHYTDRHRLPEAVERELGLTFHPDAASLVPVCDVVTINAPLHPETEHLFDDELIGTMKRGAYLVNTARGKICDRDAVVRALESGRLAGYAGDVW
;
A
#
# COMPACT_ATOMS: atom_id res chain seq x y z
N MET A 1 26.05 17.87 13.48
CA MET A 1 25.97 16.40 13.33
C MET A 1 24.59 15.99 13.74
N ALA A 2 23.82 15.38 12.85
CA ALA A 2 22.49 14.87 13.13
C ALA A 2 22.52 13.34 13.21
N LYS A 3 21.63 12.77 14.01
CA LYS A 3 21.43 11.32 14.11
C LYS A 3 20.19 10.90 13.30
N ILE A 4 20.38 10.01 12.34
CA ILE A 4 19.33 9.45 11.50
C ILE A 4 19.15 7.98 11.91
N VAL A 5 17.94 7.64 12.37
CA VAL A 5 17.54 6.25 12.64
C VAL A 5 16.67 5.78 11.49
N CYS A 6 17.14 4.78 10.76
CA CYS A 6 16.48 4.22 9.59
C CYS A 6 16.04 2.78 9.89
N VAL A 7 14.72 2.56 9.93
CA VAL A 7 14.13 1.25 10.17
C VAL A 7 13.75 0.62 8.83
N LEU A 8 14.37 -0.52 8.54
CA LEU A 8 14.27 -1.27 7.29
C LEU A 8 13.98 -2.76 7.58
N TYR A 9 13.46 -3.51 6.62
CA TYR A 9 13.21 -4.94 6.81
C TYR A 9 14.51 -5.77 6.71
N ASP A 10 14.47 -7.02 7.20
CA ASP A 10 15.63 -7.92 7.11
C ASP A 10 16.02 -8.24 5.66
N ASP A 11 17.28 -8.62 5.48
CA ASP A 11 17.78 -9.10 4.17
C ASP A 11 17.10 -10.43 3.76
N PRO A 12 17.15 -10.79 2.46
CA PRO A 12 16.64 -12.07 2.00
C PRO A 12 17.25 -13.24 2.79
N VAL A 13 16.45 -14.29 3.01
CA VAL A 13 16.88 -15.49 3.75
C VAL A 13 18.07 -16.20 3.10
N ASP A 14 18.25 -16.04 1.79
CA ASP A 14 19.37 -16.58 1.02
C ASP A 14 20.60 -15.64 0.97
N GLY A 15 20.53 -14.49 1.65
CA GLY A 15 21.61 -13.50 1.77
C GLY A 15 21.48 -12.26 0.87
N TYR A 16 22.41 -11.32 1.07
CA TYR A 16 22.51 -10.05 0.31
C TYR A 16 23.89 -9.92 -0.37
N PRO A 17 23.97 -9.44 -1.64
CA PRO A 17 22.84 -9.11 -2.51
C PRO A 17 22.13 -10.38 -3.01
N PRO A 18 20.82 -10.29 -3.35
CA PRO A 18 20.14 -11.42 -3.98
C PRO A 18 20.65 -11.65 -5.41
N ALA A 19 20.42 -12.86 -5.93
CA ALA A 19 20.57 -13.12 -7.36
C ALA A 19 19.42 -12.44 -8.13
N TYR A 20 19.66 -11.21 -8.60
CA TYR A 20 18.67 -10.46 -9.37
C TYR A 20 18.29 -11.19 -10.65
N ALA A 21 16.99 -11.25 -10.95
CA ALA A 21 16.48 -11.93 -12.15
C ALA A 21 16.76 -11.19 -13.48
N ARG A 22 17.29 -9.96 -13.42
CA ARG A 22 17.59 -9.10 -14.56
C ARG A 22 18.61 -8.03 -14.19
N ASP A 23 19.29 -7.49 -15.20
CA ASP A 23 20.41 -6.56 -15.03
C ASP A 23 20.00 -5.09 -14.82
N GLY A 24 18.71 -4.76 -14.93
CA GLY A 24 18.22 -3.39 -14.77
C GLY A 24 16.70 -3.27 -14.89
N ILE A 25 16.20 -2.06 -14.76
CA ILE A 25 14.75 -1.75 -14.81
C ILE A 25 14.43 -0.70 -15.88
N PRO A 26 13.19 -0.66 -16.39
CA PRO A 26 12.75 0.40 -17.29
C PRO A 26 12.93 1.80 -16.68
N THR A 27 13.38 2.74 -17.49
CA THR A 27 13.47 4.16 -17.11
C THR A 27 12.12 4.84 -17.32
N LEU A 28 11.65 5.54 -16.30
CA LEU A 28 10.47 6.38 -16.38
C LEU A 28 10.90 7.84 -16.58
N ALA A 29 10.11 8.62 -17.32
CA ALA A 29 10.39 10.05 -17.52
C ALA A 29 9.62 10.93 -16.51
N SER A 30 8.39 10.56 -16.20
CA SER A 30 7.51 11.29 -15.29
C SER A 30 6.38 10.38 -14.80
N TYR A 31 5.67 10.83 -13.76
CA TYR A 31 4.43 10.22 -13.33
C TYR A 31 3.24 10.70 -14.18
N PRO A 32 2.17 9.90 -14.31
CA PRO A 32 0.92 10.39 -14.90
C PRO A 32 0.41 11.65 -14.18
N GLY A 33 -0.05 12.63 -14.96
CA GLY A 33 -0.40 13.96 -14.45
C GLY A 33 0.78 14.95 -14.40
N GLY A 34 1.97 14.54 -14.85
CA GLY A 34 3.09 15.45 -15.14
C GLY A 34 4.04 15.72 -13.98
N GLN A 35 3.82 15.12 -12.80
CA GLN A 35 4.77 15.22 -11.69
C GLN A 35 6.10 14.58 -12.09
N THR A 36 7.21 15.27 -11.84
CA THR A 36 8.55 14.74 -12.09
C THR A 36 8.88 13.60 -11.13
N LEU A 37 9.80 12.72 -11.54
CA LEU A 37 10.43 11.78 -10.63
C LEU A 37 11.28 12.50 -9.57
N PRO A 38 11.72 11.82 -8.49
CA PRO A 38 12.68 12.41 -7.55
C PRO A 38 13.94 12.91 -8.26
N THR A 39 14.41 14.11 -7.88
CA THR A 39 15.58 14.77 -8.48
C THR A 39 16.69 15.02 -7.46
N PRO A 40 17.27 13.98 -6.83
CA PRO A 40 18.43 14.18 -5.96
C PRO A 40 19.64 14.65 -6.78
N GLN A 41 20.61 15.31 -6.14
CA GLN A 41 21.85 15.75 -6.81
C GLN A 41 22.73 14.57 -7.26
N GLY A 42 22.57 13.42 -6.62
CA GLY A 42 23.26 12.18 -6.96
C GLY A 42 22.56 10.98 -6.32
N GLN A 43 22.97 9.78 -6.73
CA GLN A 43 22.53 8.51 -6.17
C GLN A 43 23.75 7.59 -6.01
N ASP A 44 23.80 6.84 -4.91
CA ASP A 44 24.87 5.90 -4.60
C ASP A 44 24.40 4.43 -4.75
N PHE A 45 23.45 4.20 -5.66
CA PHE A 45 22.92 2.88 -6.00
C PHE A 45 22.61 2.77 -7.50
N THR A 46 22.45 1.54 -7.97
CA THR A 46 22.04 1.19 -9.33
C THR A 46 20.54 0.86 -9.37
N PRO A 47 19.74 1.49 -10.25
CA PRO A 47 18.31 1.19 -10.34
C PRO A 47 18.06 -0.30 -10.65
N GLY A 48 17.31 -0.96 -9.76
CA GLY A 48 17.07 -2.41 -9.82
C GLY A 48 17.59 -3.16 -8.59
N GLU A 49 18.47 -2.54 -7.80
CA GLU A 49 18.95 -3.11 -6.55
C GLU A 49 17.88 -3.16 -5.44
N LEU A 50 18.03 -4.11 -4.52
CA LEU A 50 17.22 -4.22 -3.31
C LEU A 50 17.66 -3.18 -2.29
N LEU A 51 16.92 -2.09 -2.17
CA LEU A 51 17.30 -0.94 -1.32
C LEU A 51 16.65 -0.94 0.06
N GLY A 52 15.49 -1.60 0.20
CA GLY A 52 14.65 -1.47 1.40
C GLY A 52 15.03 -2.39 2.56
N SER A 53 16.01 -3.27 2.39
CA SER A 53 16.50 -4.10 3.50
C SER A 53 17.64 -3.42 4.25
N VAL A 54 17.97 -3.96 5.42
CA VAL A 54 19.06 -3.47 6.28
C VAL A 54 20.39 -3.31 5.55
N SER A 55 20.80 -4.24 4.67
CA SER A 55 22.04 -4.09 3.89
C SER A 55 21.90 -3.16 2.67
N GLY A 56 20.67 -2.89 2.22
CA GLY A 56 20.40 -1.95 1.14
C GLY A 56 20.47 -0.48 1.58
N GLU A 57 20.14 -0.20 2.85
CA GLU A 57 20.30 1.10 3.53
C GLU A 57 19.65 2.30 2.79
N LEU A 58 18.71 2.04 1.89
CA LEU A 58 18.18 3.01 0.92
C LEU A 58 19.28 3.73 0.09
N GLY A 59 20.51 3.21 0.05
CA GLY A 59 21.67 3.86 -0.55
C GLY A 59 22.08 5.18 0.13
N LEU A 60 21.79 5.36 1.42
CA LEU A 60 21.95 6.66 2.09
C LEU A 60 23.27 6.85 2.85
N ARG A 61 23.97 5.76 3.22
CA ARG A 61 25.10 5.82 4.16
C ARG A 61 26.20 6.77 3.70
N ARG A 62 26.69 6.61 2.47
CA ARG A 62 27.78 7.42 1.93
C ARG A 62 27.44 8.91 1.91
N PHE A 63 26.23 9.25 1.46
CA PHE A 63 25.73 10.63 1.43
C PHE A 63 25.68 11.26 2.84
N LEU A 64 25.14 10.54 3.82
CA LEU A 64 24.97 11.04 5.19
C LEU A 64 26.31 11.15 5.94
N GLU A 65 27.16 10.13 5.85
CA GLU A 65 28.45 10.11 6.56
C GLU A 65 29.44 11.12 5.98
N ALA A 66 29.43 11.34 4.66
CA ALA A 66 30.25 12.38 4.02
C ALA A 66 29.90 13.80 4.50
N GLN A 67 28.70 14.02 5.03
CA GLN A 67 28.25 15.28 5.62
C GLN A 67 28.40 15.32 7.15
N GLY A 68 29.05 14.31 7.74
CA GLY A 68 29.27 14.22 9.19
C GLY A 68 27.98 13.97 9.97
N HIS A 69 27.05 13.23 9.40
CA HIS A 69 25.88 12.69 10.10
C HIS A 69 26.08 11.22 10.45
N THR A 70 25.32 10.73 11.41
CA THR A 70 25.33 9.31 11.81
C THR A 70 24.08 8.63 11.28
N LEU A 71 24.25 7.51 10.57
CA LEU A 71 23.16 6.65 10.12
C LEU A 71 23.18 5.33 10.92
N ILE A 72 22.12 5.12 11.70
CA ILE A 72 21.81 3.84 12.34
C ILE A 72 20.73 3.14 11.52
N VAL A 73 21.04 1.94 11.01
CA VAL A 73 20.09 1.09 10.29
C VAL A 73 19.75 -0.11 11.15
N THR A 74 18.46 -0.43 11.28
CA THR A 74 18.00 -1.57 12.07
C THR A 74 16.68 -2.12 11.54
N SER A 75 16.43 -3.42 11.70
CA SER A 75 15.10 -4.02 11.58
C SER A 75 14.39 -4.19 12.91
N ASP A 76 15.13 -4.14 14.02
CA ASP A 76 14.61 -4.27 15.38
C ASP A 76 13.87 -3.00 15.82
N LYS A 77 12.53 -3.04 15.76
CA LYS A 77 11.63 -1.89 15.93
C LYS A 77 10.54 -2.04 16.99
N ASP A 78 10.26 -3.27 17.42
CA ASP A 78 9.12 -3.60 18.26
C ASP A 78 9.54 -3.93 19.69
N GLY A 79 8.81 -3.35 20.65
CA GLY A 79 9.08 -3.52 22.08
C GLY A 79 10.07 -2.51 22.66
N ALA A 80 9.97 -2.29 23.97
CA ALA A 80 10.73 -1.29 24.71
C ALA A 80 12.26 -1.54 24.72
N GLY A 81 12.67 -2.77 24.45
CA GLY A 81 14.07 -3.17 24.36
C GLY A 81 14.68 -3.08 22.96
N SER A 82 13.91 -2.68 21.94
CA SER A 82 14.38 -2.68 20.55
C SER A 82 15.51 -1.67 20.31
N VAL A 83 16.33 -1.91 19.29
CA VAL A 83 17.31 -0.93 18.79
C VAL A 83 16.62 0.39 18.48
N PHE A 84 15.48 0.36 17.77
CA PHE A 84 14.73 1.59 17.46
C PHE A 84 14.40 2.40 18.71
N GLU A 85 13.85 1.78 19.76
CA GLU A 85 13.47 2.48 20.99
C GLU A 85 14.66 3.15 21.68
N ARG A 86 15.79 2.44 21.76
CA ARG A 86 17.01 2.98 22.38
C ARG A 86 17.59 4.15 21.59
N GLU A 87 17.56 4.04 20.27
CA GLU A 87 18.20 5.02 19.38
C GLU A 87 17.30 6.24 19.12
N LEU A 88 15.99 6.14 19.35
CA LEU A 88 15.00 7.19 19.16
C LEU A 88 15.20 8.39 20.11
N ALA A 89 15.66 8.15 21.34
CA ALA A 89 15.74 9.15 22.40
C ALA A 89 16.55 10.41 22.03
N ASP A 90 17.51 10.29 21.12
CA ASP A 90 18.31 11.40 20.62
C ASP A 90 18.39 11.47 19.08
N ALA A 91 17.45 10.85 18.39
CA ALA A 91 17.33 10.94 16.93
C ALA A 91 16.85 12.33 16.48
N ASP A 92 17.47 12.88 15.44
CA ASP A 92 16.99 14.09 14.76
C ASP A 92 16.00 13.74 13.63
N VAL A 93 16.22 12.59 12.98
CA VAL A 93 15.43 12.09 11.85
C VAL A 93 15.11 10.62 12.06
N VAL A 94 13.86 10.24 11.81
CA VAL A 94 13.43 8.85 11.69
C VAL A 94 12.98 8.57 10.26
N ILE A 95 13.43 7.45 9.71
CA ILE A 95 13.00 6.96 8.39
C ILE A 95 12.44 5.55 8.59
N SER A 96 11.25 5.26 8.04
CA SER A 96 10.78 3.88 7.92
C SER A 96 9.91 3.69 6.69
N GLN A 97 9.67 2.43 6.32
CA GLN A 97 8.82 2.07 5.18
C GLN A 97 7.48 1.54 5.69
N PRO A 98 6.35 1.80 5.00
CA PRO A 98 5.05 1.23 5.39
C PRO A 98 5.03 -0.31 5.44
N PHE A 99 5.94 -0.98 4.72
CA PHE A 99 6.09 -2.44 4.72
C PHE A 99 6.69 -2.97 6.03
N TRP A 100 7.46 -2.16 6.74
CA TRP A 100 8.08 -2.46 8.03
C TRP A 100 8.08 -1.21 8.92
N PRO A 101 6.89 -0.77 9.37
CA PRO A 101 6.70 0.58 9.88
C PRO A 101 7.23 0.73 11.31
N ALA A 102 8.06 1.74 11.52
CA ALA A 102 8.44 2.17 12.86
C ALA A 102 7.34 3.07 13.42
N TYR A 103 6.41 2.50 14.20
CA TYR A 103 5.28 3.25 14.73
C TYR A 103 5.73 4.39 15.64
N LEU A 104 5.53 5.64 15.23
CA LEU A 104 5.79 6.83 16.04
C LEU A 104 4.51 7.22 16.77
N THR A 105 4.25 6.53 17.87
CA THR A 105 3.12 6.83 18.78
C THR A 105 3.34 8.15 19.51
N GLY A 106 2.28 8.74 20.08
CA GLY A 106 2.42 9.93 20.93
C GLY A 106 3.42 9.75 22.09
N GLU A 107 3.50 8.56 22.70
CA GLU A 107 4.48 8.24 23.74
C GLU A 107 5.92 8.25 23.19
N ARG A 108 6.16 7.62 22.04
CA ARG A 108 7.47 7.61 21.39
C ARG A 108 7.90 9.01 20.97
N ILE A 109 6.98 9.81 20.44
CA ILE A 109 7.24 11.21 20.08
C ILE A 109 7.59 12.05 21.31
N ALA A 110 6.85 11.90 22.42
CA ALA A 110 7.14 12.60 23.66
C ALA A 110 8.53 12.25 24.23
N ASN A 111 8.99 11.02 24.01
CA ASN A 111 10.32 10.54 24.41
C ASN A 111 11.43 10.83 23.39
N ALA A 112 11.14 11.51 22.28
CA ALA A 112 12.08 11.83 21.21
C ALA A 112 12.32 13.36 21.08
N PRO A 113 12.89 14.03 22.12
CA PRO A 113 12.94 15.50 22.20
C PRO A 113 13.78 16.19 21.11
N LYS A 114 14.58 15.45 20.35
CA LYS A 114 15.38 15.98 19.24
C LYS A 114 14.75 15.75 17.87
N LEU A 115 13.69 14.95 17.78
CA LEU A 115 13.07 14.56 16.53
C LEU A 115 12.49 15.79 15.84
N LYS A 116 12.91 16.02 14.59
CA LYS A 116 12.45 17.15 13.77
C LYS A 116 11.76 16.69 12.49
N LEU A 117 12.08 15.48 12.04
CA LEU A 117 11.63 14.97 10.76
C LEU A 117 11.35 13.45 10.83
N ALA A 118 10.13 13.07 10.48
CA ALA A 118 9.71 11.70 10.24
C ALA A 118 9.50 11.51 8.73
N ILE A 119 10.27 10.61 8.12
CA ILE A 119 10.22 10.33 6.68
C ILE A 119 9.64 8.95 6.44
N THR A 120 8.52 8.91 5.73
CA THR A 120 8.00 7.68 5.14
C THR A 120 8.72 7.42 3.83
N ALA A 121 9.58 6.40 3.79
CA ALA A 121 10.21 5.89 2.57
C ALA A 121 9.21 5.04 1.76
N GLY A 122 8.16 5.70 1.26
CA GLY A 122 6.98 5.09 0.66
C GLY A 122 5.82 6.09 0.59
N ILE A 123 4.59 5.59 0.64
CA ILE A 123 3.35 6.40 0.65
C ILE A 123 2.46 5.98 1.83
N GLY A 124 1.90 6.98 2.49
CA GLY A 124 0.98 6.88 3.63
C GLY A 124 1.71 6.81 4.97
N SER A 125 1.50 7.87 5.76
CA SER A 125 2.22 8.15 7.00
C SER A 125 1.38 7.90 8.26
N ASP A 126 0.36 7.03 8.16
CA ASP A 126 -0.57 6.65 9.24
C ASP A 126 0.07 5.86 10.39
N HIS A 127 1.30 5.37 10.22
CA HIS A 127 2.10 4.80 11.30
C HIS A 127 2.76 5.87 12.19
N VAL A 128 2.57 7.16 11.88
CA VAL A 128 2.93 8.30 12.72
C VAL A 128 1.67 8.87 13.32
N ASP A 129 1.65 9.09 14.64
CA ASP A 129 0.61 9.88 15.28
C ASP A 129 0.73 11.34 14.80
N LEU A 130 -0.11 11.69 13.81
CA LEU A 130 -0.06 13.00 13.17
C LEU A 130 -0.44 14.12 14.13
N GLN A 131 -1.29 13.86 15.13
CA GLN A 131 -1.64 14.87 16.13
C GLN A 131 -0.44 15.14 17.05
N ALA A 132 0.21 14.09 17.55
CA ALA A 132 1.42 14.24 18.35
C ALA A 132 2.55 14.91 17.55
N ALA A 133 2.71 14.59 16.27
CA ALA A 133 3.68 15.24 15.40
C ALA A 133 3.40 16.74 15.23
N ILE A 134 2.13 17.14 15.06
CA ILE A 134 1.70 18.54 15.02
C ILE A 134 2.04 19.23 16.36
N ASP A 135 1.66 18.63 17.49
CA ASP A 135 1.84 19.22 18.81
C ASP A 135 3.32 19.42 19.19
N HIS A 136 4.21 18.58 18.63
CA HIS A 136 5.66 18.66 18.83
C HIS A 136 6.41 19.37 17.70
N GLY A 137 5.71 19.91 16.68
CA GLY A 137 6.34 20.61 15.57
C GLY A 137 7.24 19.74 14.68
N ILE A 138 6.95 18.44 14.59
CA ILE A 138 7.69 17.48 13.77
C ILE A 138 7.19 17.56 12.33
N THR A 139 8.13 17.68 11.38
CA THR A 139 7.79 17.56 9.96
C THR A 139 7.55 16.10 9.63
N VAL A 140 6.41 15.79 9.02
CA VAL A 140 6.13 14.46 8.46
C VAL A 140 6.13 14.58 6.94
N ALA A 141 6.95 13.76 6.28
CA ALA A 141 7.09 13.77 4.82
C ALA A 141 7.04 12.34 4.26
N GLU A 142 6.51 12.21 3.06
CA GLU A 142 6.48 10.95 2.32
C GLU A 142 6.83 11.18 0.85
N VAL A 143 7.22 10.12 0.14
CA VAL A 143 7.65 10.21 -1.25
C VAL A 143 6.45 10.04 -2.17
N THR A 144 5.61 11.08 -2.21
CA THR A 144 4.36 11.08 -2.99
C THR A 144 4.58 10.56 -4.42
N TYR A 145 3.72 9.64 -4.86
CA TYR A 145 3.72 8.94 -6.16
C TYR A 145 4.76 7.79 -6.31
N CYS A 146 5.76 7.65 -5.42
CA CYS A 146 6.90 6.72 -5.63
C CYS A 146 6.52 5.28 -5.99
N ASN A 147 5.39 4.78 -5.49
CA ASN A 147 4.88 3.44 -5.75
C ASN A 147 3.39 3.40 -6.10
N SER A 148 2.76 4.54 -6.42
CA SER A 148 1.31 4.57 -6.72
C SER A 148 0.93 3.69 -7.92
N ILE A 149 1.82 3.62 -8.91
CA ILE A 149 1.62 2.76 -10.08
C ILE A 149 1.81 1.28 -9.74
N SER A 150 2.82 0.97 -8.91
CA SER A 150 3.07 -0.39 -8.42
C SER A 150 1.85 -0.94 -7.66
N VAL A 151 1.25 -0.12 -6.79
CA VAL A 151 0.03 -0.51 -6.05
C VAL A 151 -1.13 -0.72 -7.02
N ALA A 152 -1.33 0.17 -8.00
CA ALA A 152 -2.43 0.02 -8.96
C ALA A 152 -2.31 -1.26 -9.81
N GLU A 153 -1.09 -1.70 -10.14
CA GLU A 153 -0.85 -2.98 -10.80
C GLU A 153 -1.17 -4.16 -9.89
N HIS A 154 -0.78 -4.06 -8.62
CA HIS A 154 -1.06 -5.09 -7.62
C HIS A 154 -2.57 -5.27 -7.37
N VAL A 155 -3.34 -4.17 -7.35
CA VAL A 155 -4.81 -4.21 -7.25
C VAL A 155 -5.42 -5.01 -8.41
N VAL A 156 -5.07 -4.68 -9.65
CA VAL A 156 -5.63 -5.37 -10.83
C VAL A 156 -5.22 -6.84 -10.85
N MET A 157 -3.98 -7.15 -10.48
CA MET A 157 -3.49 -8.52 -10.33
C MET A 157 -4.33 -9.31 -9.32
N MET A 158 -4.61 -8.73 -8.14
CA MET A 158 -5.41 -9.36 -7.09
C MET A 158 -6.87 -9.55 -7.51
N ILE A 159 -7.47 -8.55 -8.17
CA ILE A 159 -8.83 -8.67 -8.72
C ILE A 159 -8.92 -9.87 -9.67
N LEU A 160 -8.00 -9.96 -10.64
CA LEU A 160 -7.97 -11.07 -11.59
C LEU A 160 -7.71 -12.41 -10.91
N SER A 161 -6.81 -12.44 -9.93
CA SER A 161 -6.48 -13.67 -9.19
C SER A 161 -7.66 -14.20 -8.39
N LEU A 162 -8.44 -13.31 -7.76
CA LEU A 162 -9.66 -13.68 -7.03
C LEU A 162 -10.76 -14.17 -7.97
N VAL A 163 -11.12 -13.35 -8.96
CA VAL A 163 -12.26 -13.61 -9.84
C VAL A 163 -12.03 -14.88 -10.68
N ARG A 164 -10.78 -15.14 -11.09
CA ARG A 164 -10.41 -16.32 -11.88
C ARG A 164 -9.90 -17.51 -11.06
N ASN A 165 -10.04 -17.45 -9.73
CA ASN A 165 -9.65 -18.52 -8.82
C ASN A 165 -8.19 -19.02 -9.03
N TYR A 166 -7.25 -18.10 -9.22
CA TYR A 166 -5.89 -18.43 -9.65
C TYR A 166 -5.12 -19.26 -8.61
N LEU A 167 -5.13 -18.85 -7.34
CA LEU A 167 -4.30 -19.49 -6.31
C LEU A 167 -4.71 -20.96 -6.06
N PRO A 168 -5.99 -21.32 -5.84
CA PRO A 168 -6.37 -22.72 -5.68
C PRO A 168 -6.10 -23.56 -6.94
N SER A 169 -6.24 -22.97 -8.13
CA SER A 169 -5.94 -23.65 -9.39
C SER A 169 -4.44 -23.95 -9.53
N TYR A 170 -3.57 -23.01 -9.18
CA TYR A 170 -2.12 -23.24 -9.17
C TYR A 170 -1.72 -24.33 -8.17
N GLN A 171 -2.38 -24.41 -7.01
CA GLN A 171 -2.12 -25.47 -6.02
C GLN A 171 -2.42 -26.88 -6.55
N TRP A 172 -3.36 -27.04 -7.47
CA TRP A 172 -3.56 -28.34 -8.12
C TRP A 172 -2.38 -28.73 -9.01
N VAL A 173 -1.81 -27.77 -9.76
CA VAL A 173 -0.63 -28.02 -10.60
C VAL A 173 0.58 -28.43 -9.76
N VAL A 174 0.82 -27.74 -8.64
CA VAL A 174 1.93 -28.07 -7.72
C VAL A 174 1.77 -29.48 -7.12
N LYS A 175 0.53 -29.92 -6.92
CA LYS A 175 0.19 -31.28 -6.48
C LYS A 175 0.16 -32.30 -7.62
N GLU A 176 0.68 -31.95 -8.80
CA GLU A 176 0.70 -32.76 -10.02
C GLU A 176 -0.71 -33.18 -10.49
N GLY A 177 -1.73 -32.41 -10.13
CA GLY A 177 -3.13 -32.60 -10.52
C GLY A 177 -3.51 -31.81 -11.78
N TRP A 178 -4.68 -32.14 -12.34
CA TRP A 178 -5.31 -31.43 -13.46
C TRP A 178 -6.66 -30.81 -13.08
N ASN A 179 -7.51 -31.56 -12.37
CA ASN A 179 -8.65 -31.10 -11.55
C ASN A 179 -9.49 -29.92 -12.09
N ILE A 180 -9.82 -29.93 -13.38
CA ILE A 180 -10.49 -28.80 -14.05
C ILE A 180 -11.78 -28.38 -13.36
N ALA A 181 -12.63 -29.34 -12.98
CA ALA A 181 -13.90 -29.04 -12.31
C ALA A 181 -13.68 -28.28 -10.99
N ASP A 182 -12.65 -28.65 -10.22
CA ASP A 182 -12.29 -27.98 -8.96
C ASP A 182 -11.77 -26.56 -9.21
N CYS A 183 -10.96 -26.37 -10.26
CA CYS A 183 -10.42 -25.06 -10.65
C CYS A 183 -11.52 -24.08 -11.08
N VAL A 184 -12.45 -24.53 -11.93
CA VAL A 184 -13.45 -23.63 -12.54
C VAL A 184 -14.73 -23.46 -11.73
N ALA A 185 -14.94 -24.24 -10.66
CA ALA A 185 -16.13 -24.17 -9.82
C ALA A 185 -16.37 -22.77 -9.21
N ARG A 186 -15.33 -21.93 -9.14
CA ARG A 186 -15.37 -20.54 -8.64
C ARG A 186 -14.68 -19.54 -9.57
N SER A 187 -14.44 -19.92 -10.83
CA SER A 187 -13.73 -19.06 -11.79
C SER A 187 -14.74 -18.36 -12.69
N TYR A 188 -14.63 -17.04 -12.74
CA TYR A 188 -15.47 -16.18 -13.59
C TYR A 188 -14.59 -15.28 -14.45
N ASP A 189 -15.19 -14.70 -15.48
CA ASP A 189 -14.59 -13.59 -16.21
C ASP A 189 -14.89 -12.27 -15.48
N LEU A 190 -13.96 -11.32 -15.56
CA LEU A 190 -14.16 -9.96 -15.04
C LEU A 190 -15.04 -9.12 -15.98
N GLU A 191 -15.10 -9.50 -17.26
CA GLU A 191 -15.89 -8.85 -18.30
C GLU A 191 -17.35 -8.64 -17.84
N GLY A 192 -17.87 -7.42 -18.02
CA GLY A 192 -19.23 -7.06 -17.67
C GLY A 192 -19.50 -6.86 -16.16
N MET A 193 -18.55 -7.16 -15.27
CA MET A 193 -18.71 -6.87 -13.84
C MET A 193 -18.71 -5.36 -13.56
N THR A 194 -19.38 -4.97 -12.47
CA THR A 194 -19.26 -3.62 -11.90
C THR A 194 -18.11 -3.55 -10.90
N VAL A 195 -17.14 -2.68 -11.16
CA VAL A 195 -15.96 -2.49 -10.29
C VAL A 195 -15.94 -1.07 -9.72
N GLY A 196 -15.90 -0.96 -8.40
CA GLY A 196 -15.90 0.30 -7.67
C GLY A 196 -14.59 0.56 -6.91
N THR A 197 -14.07 1.79 -6.96
CA THR A 197 -12.96 2.22 -6.08
C THR A 197 -13.43 3.17 -4.98
N VAL A 198 -13.01 2.92 -3.73
CA VAL A 198 -13.12 3.87 -2.62
C VAL A 198 -11.83 4.68 -2.57
N GLY A 199 -11.90 5.96 -2.93
CA GLY A 199 -10.74 6.80 -3.21
C GLY A 199 -10.35 6.72 -4.68
N ALA A 200 -10.31 7.87 -5.35
CA ALA A 200 -9.99 8.02 -6.77
C ALA A 200 -8.79 8.96 -7.01
N GLY A 201 -7.90 9.10 -6.01
CA GLY A 201 -6.62 9.77 -6.13
C GLY A 201 -5.64 9.07 -7.10
N ARG A 202 -4.33 9.23 -6.88
CA ARG A 202 -3.28 8.70 -7.78
C ARG A 202 -3.44 7.19 -8.07
N ILE A 203 -3.66 6.39 -7.03
CA ILE A 203 -3.80 4.93 -7.14
C ILE A 203 -5.15 4.58 -7.75
N GLY A 204 -6.27 5.01 -7.15
CA GLY A 204 -7.61 4.70 -7.64
C GLY A 204 -7.84 5.10 -9.10
N SER A 205 -7.39 6.28 -9.52
CA SER A 205 -7.43 6.70 -10.93
C SER A 205 -6.56 5.84 -11.85
N ALA A 206 -5.40 5.36 -11.39
CA ALA A 206 -4.55 4.46 -12.16
C ALA A 206 -5.15 3.04 -12.27
N VAL A 207 -5.86 2.58 -11.24
CA VAL A 207 -6.64 1.33 -11.25
C VAL A 207 -7.79 1.42 -12.25
N LEU A 208 -8.62 2.47 -12.17
CA LEU A 208 -9.75 2.68 -13.09
C LEU A 208 -9.31 2.68 -14.56
N ARG A 209 -8.20 3.37 -14.88
CA ARG A 209 -7.62 3.36 -16.24
C ARG A 209 -7.17 1.98 -16.70
N ARG A 210 -6.57 1.18 -15.81
CA ARG A 210 -6.12 -0.19 -16.12
C ARG A 210 -7.28 -1.16 -16.28
N LEU A 211 -8.38 -0.95 -15.56
CA LEU A 211 -9.58 -1.77 -15.65
C LEU A 211 -10.45 -1.42 -16.86
N LYS A 212 -10.39 -0.18 -17.36
CA LYS A 212 -11.18 0.25 -18.52
C LYS A 212 -11.20 -0.72 -19.72
N PRO A 213 -10.07 -1.28 -20.19
CA PRO A 213 -10.06 -2.21 -21.32
C PRO A 213 -10.54 -3.64 -20.99
N PHE A 214 -10.94 -3.93 -19.75
CA PHE A 214 -11.54 -5.22 -19.36
C PHE A 214 -13.07 -5.25 -19.54
N ASP A 215 -13.66 -4.22 -20.18
CA ASP A 215 -15.10 -4.09 -20.43
C ASP A 215 -15.96 -4.23 -19.17
N VAL A 216 -15.48 -3.63 -18.07
CA VAL A 216 -16.21 -3.49 -16.80
C VAL A 216 -17.01 -2.19 -16.74
N THR A 217 -18.01 -2.14 -15.87
CA THR A 217 -18.68 -0.89 -15.49
C THR A 217 -17.92 -0.25 -14.31
N LEU A 218 -17.41 0.96 -14.49
CA LEU A 218 -16.52 1.62 -13.53
C LEU A 218 -17.26 2.59 -12.60
N HIS A 219 -17.10 2.39 -11.30
CA HIS A 219 -17.71 3.17 -10.23
C HIS A 219 -16.62 3.77 -9.34
N TYR A 220 -16.88 4.91 -8.71
CA TYR A 220 -15.99 5.45 -7.69
C TYR A 220 -16.72 6.31 -6.67
N THR A 221 -16.12 6.42 -5.48
CA THR A 221 -16.45 7.44 -4.49
C THR A 221 -15.17 8.12 -4.02
N ASP A 222 -15.25 9.42 -3.75
CA ASP A 222 -14.19 10.23 -3.16
C ASP A 222 -14.83 11.50 -2.58
N ARG A 223 -14.11 12.25 -1.74
CA ARG A 223 -14.58 13.51 -1.15
C ARG A 223 -14.97 14.54 -2.20
N HIS A 224 -14.29 14.51 -3.35
CA HIS A 224 -14.55 15.40 -4.48
C HIS A 224 -14.59 14.58 -5.77
N ARG A 225 -15.47 14.99 -6.69
CA ARG A 225 -15.52 14.40 -8.01
C ARG A 225 -14.20 14.60 -8.76
N LEU A 226 -13.85 13.60 -9.55
CA LEU A 226 -12.81 13.74 -10.57
C LEU A 226 -13.21 14.81 -11.59
N PRO A 227 -12.23 15.39 -12.30
CA PRO A 227 -12.52 16.27 -13.43
C PRO A 227 -13.46 15.59 -14.44
N GLU A 228 -14.44 16.33 -14.95
CA GLU A 228 -15.47 15.79 -15.87
C GLU A 228 -14.85 15.09 -17.09
N ALA A 229 -13.71 15.59 -17.58
CA ALA A 229 -12.98 14.97 -18.68
C ALA A 229 -12.55 13.53 -18.36
N VAL A 230 -12.10 13.26 -17.12
CA VAL A 230 -11.68 11.92 -16.68
C VAL A 230 -12.90 11.01 -16.48
N GLU A 231 -13.99 11.54 -15.90
CA GLU A 231 -15.24 10.79 -15.77
C GLU A 231 -15.79 10.36 -17.14
N ARG A 232 -15.73 11.25 -18.14
CA ARG A 232 -16.16 10.97 -19.51
C ARG A 232 -15.21 10.01 -20.24
N GLU A 233 -13.90 10.18 -20.08
CA GLU A 233 -12.85 9.29 -20.62
C GLU A 233 -13.10 7.84 -20.18
N LEU A 234 -13.41 7.63 -18.90
CA LEU A 234 -13.52 6.29 -18.32
C LEU A 234 -14.97 5.78 -18.24
N GLY A 235 -15.96 6.64 -18.45
CA GLY A 235 -17.38 6.30 -18.29
C GLY A 235 -17.73 6.01 -16.82
N LEU A 236 -17.28 6.87 -15.91
CA LEU A 236 -17.41 6.65 -14.47
C LEU A 236 -18.82 6.96 -13.95
N THR A 237 -19.28 6.14 -13.03
CA THR A 237 -20.41 6.45 -12.14
C THR A 237 -19.89 6.91 -10.78
N PHE A 238 -20.15 8.16 -10.42
CA PHE A 238 -19.80 8.72 -9.11
C PHE A 238 -20.84 8.37 -8.05
N HIS A 239 -20.36 8.08 -6.84
CA HIS A 239 -21.16 7.87 -5.64
C HIS A 239 -20.70 8.83 -4.53
N PRO A 240 -21.63 9.47 -3.78
CA PRO A 240 -21.27 10.43 -2.75
C PRO A 240 -20.48 9.82 -1.58
N ASP A 241 -20.62 8.52 -1.34
CA ASP A 241 -19.96 7.79 -0.26
C ASP A 241 -19.79 6.29 -0.58
N ALA A 242 -19.10 5.57 0.32
CA ALA A 242 -18.95 4.13 0.19
C ALA A 242 -20.29 3.39 0.32
N ALA A 243 -21.19 3.85 1.19
CA ALA A 243 -22.50 3.23 1.44
C ALA A 243 -23.39 3.17 0.18
N SER A 244 -23.29 4.16 -0.71
CA SER A 244 -23.98 4.18 -2.00
C SER A 244 -23.26 3.38 -3.10
N LEU A 245 -21.92 3.30 -3.03
CA LEU A 245 -21.10 2.57 -4.01
C LEU A 245 -21.11 1.05 -3.82
N VAL A 246 -20.89 0.57 -2.59
CA VAL A 246 -20.65 -0.86 -2.36
C VAL A 246 -21.82 -1.78 -2.72
N PRO A 247 -23.12 -1.39 -2.58
CA PRO A 247 -24.23 -2.29 -2.90
C PRO A 247 -24.37 -2.60 -4.39
N VAL A 248 -23.83 -1.74 -5.27
CA VAL A 248 -23.96 -1.87 -6.73
C VAL A 248 -22.76 -2.56 -7.39
N CYS A 249 -21.66 -2.76 -6.65
CA CYS A 249 -20.43 -3.34 -7.19
C CYS A 249 -20.35 -4.86 -7.00
N ASP A 250 -19.77 -5.55 -7.99
CA ASP A 250 -19.37 -6.95 -7.89
C ASP A 250 -17.95 -7.07 -7.31
N VAL A 251 -17.11 -6.07 -7.60
CA VAL A 251 -15.75 -5.94 -7.06
C VAL A 251 -15.60 -4.55 -6.45
N VAL A 252 -15.11 -4.46 -5.21
CA VAL A 252 -14.74 -3.20 -4.58
C VAL A 252 -13.23 -3.21 -4.29
N THR A 253 -12.55 -2.12 -4.62
CA THR A 253 -11.14 -1.90 -4.26
C THR A 253 -10.98 -0.65 -3.41
N ILE A 254 -10.22 -0.76 -2.32
CA ILE A 254 -9.96 0.32 -1.37
C ILE A 254 -8.64 0.99 -1.73
N ASN A 255 -8.66 2.29 -2.00
CA ASN A 255 -7.51 3.12 -2.38
C ASN A 255 -7.49 4.47 -1.62
N ALA A 256 -8.24 4.57 -0.52
CA ALA A 256 -8.31 5.73 0.36
C ALA A 256 -7.25 5.66 1.48
N PRO A 257 -6.78 6.81 2.01
CA PRO A 257 -5.86 6.81 3.16
C PRO A 257 -6.55 6.32 4.44
N LEU A 258 -5.76 5.87 5.42
CA LEU A 258 -6.23 5.60 6.78
C LEU A 258 -6.21 6.88 7.63
N HIS A 259 -7.34 7.22 8.21
CA HIS A 259 -7.54 8.25 9.22
C HIS A 259 -8.85 7.97 9.97
N PRO A 260 -9.23 8.73 11.02
CA PRO A 260 -10.41 8.38 11.83
C PRO A 260 -11.72 8.17 11.06
N GLU A 261 -11.97 8.93 9.98
CA GLU A 261 -13.19 8.73 9.16
C GLU A 261 -13.16 7.47 8.25
N THR A 262 -12.00 6.83 8.04
CA THR A 262 -11.86 5.62 7.22
C THR A 262 -11.47 4.38 8.02
N GLU A 263 -11.09 4.53 9.30
CA GLU A 263 -10.83 3.41 10.20
C GLU A 263 -12.10 2.58 10.39
N HIS A 264 -12.00 1.28 10.13
CA HIS A 264 -13.09 0.31 10.15
C HIS A 264 -14.31 0.68 9.28
N LEU A 265 -14.13 1.48 8.22
CA LEU A 265 -15.20 1.79 7.27
C LEU A 265 -15.85 0.52 6.69
N PHE A 266 -15.05 -0.51 6.42
CA PHE A 266 -15.55 -1.82 5.95
C PHE A 266 -15.75 -2.76 7.15
N ASP A 267 -16.86 -2.56 7.87
CA ASP A 267 -17.32 -3.38 8.99
C ASP A 267 -18.45 -4.35 8.56
N ASP A 268 -19.10 -5.02 9.54
CA ASP A 268 -20.22 -5.94 9.26
C ASP A 268 -21.40 -5.24 8.56
N GLU A 269 -21.68 -3.98 8.91
CA GLU A 269 -22.80 -3.23 8.35
C GLU A 269 -22.54 -2.95 6.88
N LEU A 270 -21.41 -2.32 6.55
CA LEU A 270 -21.11 -1.96 5.17
C LEU A 270 -20.92 -3.21 4.30
N ILE A 271 -20.16 -4.20 4.76
CA ILE A 271 -19.95 -5.46 4.03
C ILE A 271 -21.29 -6.20 3.86
N GLY A 272 -22.19 -6.13 4.84
CA GLY A 272 -23.53 -6.72 4.78
C GLY A 272 -24.40 -6.17 3.65
N THR A 273 -24.12 -4.95 3.18
CA THR A 273 -24.84 -4.33 2.04
C THR A 273 -24.28 -4.72 0.67
N MET A 274 -23.07 -5.27 0.59
CA MET A 274 -22.47 -5.73 -0.67
C MET A 274 -23.31 -6.85 -1.29
N LYS A 275 -23.23 -7.01 -2.61
CA LYS A 275 -23.82 -8.18 -3.29
C LYS A 275 -23.28 -9.48 -2.66
N ARG A 276 -24.14 -10.49 -2.51
CA ARG A 276 -23.68 -11.82 -2.10
C ARG A 276 -22.69 -12.36 -3.14
N GLY A 277 -21.51 -12.77 -2.69
CA GLY A 277 -20.44 -13.26 -3.55
C GLY A 277 -19.60 -12.15 -4.18
N ALA A 278 -19.65 -10.92 -3.65
CA ALA A 278 -18.77 -9.84 -4.11
C ALA A 278 -17.30 -10.09 -3.74
N TYR A 279 -16.39 -9.39 -4.40
CA TYR A 279 -14.95 -9.43 -4.14
C TYR A 279 -14.48 -8.11 -3.52
N LEU A 280 -13.61 -8.18 -2.52
CA LEU A 280 -13.02 -7.02 -1.87
C LEU A 280 -11.49 -7.07 -1.99
N VAL A 281 -10.88 -6.00 -2.49
CA VAL A 281 -9.43 -5.85 -2.57
C VAL A 281 -8.98 -4.64 -1.76
N ASN A 282 -8.07 -4.84 -0.82
CA ASN A 282 -7.53 -3.78 0.02
C ASN A 282 -5.99 -3.76 -0.07
N THR A 283 -5.46 -2.80 -0.82
CA THR A 283 -4.02 -2.48 -0.87
C THR A 283 -3.77 -1.06 -0.35
N ALA A 284 -4.72 -0.55 0.44
CA ALA A 284 -4.65 0.75 1.07
C ALA A 284 -4.04 0.60 2.47
N ARG A 285 -4.85 0.22 3.47
CA ARG A 285 -4.43 -0.06 4.85
C ARG A 285 -5.33 -1.10 5.51
N GLY A 286 -4.76 -2.00 6.30
CA GLY A 286 -5.50 -3.10 6.95
C GLY A 286 -6.65 -2.58 7.82
N LYS A 287 -6.37 -1.56 8.63
CA LYS A 287 -7.33 -0.91 9.54
C LYS A 287 -8.53 -0.22 8.88
N ILE A 288 -8.59 -0.08 7.55
CA ILE A 288 -9.81 0.40 6.89
C ILE A 288 -10.92 -0.65 6.97
N CYS A 289 -10.55 -1.93 7.09
CA CYS A 289 -11.48 -3.02 7.32
C CYS A 289 -11.51 -3.40 8.80
N ASP A 290 -12.69 -3.73 9.33
CA ASP A 290 -12.74 -4.56 10.54
C ASP A 290 -12.28 -5.97 10.18
N ARG A 291 -11.21 -6.42 10.84
CA ARG A 291 -10.57 -7.72 10.59
C ARG A 291 -11.57 -8.88 10.67
N ASP A 292 -12.39 -8.89 11.72
CA ASP A 292 -13.25 -10.04 12.01
C ASP A 292 -14.53 -10.01 11.15
N ALA A 293 -14.99 -8.83 10.74
CA ALA A 293 -16.07 -8.67 9.78
C ALA A 293 -15.71 -9.27 8.42
N VAL A 294 -14.47 -9.04 7.94
CA VAL A 294 -13.98 -9.66 6.70
C VAL A 294 -13.98 -11.19 6.80
N VAL A 295 -13.52 -11.75 7.92
CA VAL A 295 -13.53 -13.20 8.17
C VAL A 295 -14.96 -13.75 8.11
N ARG A 296 -15.90 -13.16 8.88
CA ARG A 296 -17.31 -13.59 8.90
C ARG A 296 -17.96 -13.48 7.51
N ALA A 297 -17.62 -12.45 6.75
CA ALA A 297 -18.15 -12.25 5.41
C ALA A 297 -17.67 -13.31 4.41
N LEU A 298 -16.42 -13.76 4.53
CA LEU A 298 -15.89 -14.88 3.75
C LEU A 298 -16.56 -16.21 4.15
N GLU A 299 -16.64 -16.49 5.45
CA GLU A 299 -17.24 -17.73 5.97
C GLU A 299 -18.71 -17.88 5.58
N SER A 300 -19.48 -16.78 5.62
CA SER A 300 -20.90 -16.76 5.23
C SER A 300 -21.13 -16.75 3.71
N GLY A 301 -20.07 -16.51 2.92
CA GLY A 301 -20.17 -16.31 1.47
C GLY A 301 -20.80 -14.97 1.06
N ARG A 302 -20.89 -13.99 1.98
CA ARG A 302 -21.18 -12.60 1.62
C ARG A 302 -20.09 -12.08 0.68
N LEU A 303 -18.83 -12.33 1.02
CA LEU A 303 -17.70 -12.16 0.12
C LEU A 303 -17.33 -13.50 -0.51
N ALA A 304 -17.13 -13.53 -1.83
CA ALA A 304 -16.59 -14.69 -2.53
C ALA A 304 -15.05 -14.77 -2.41
N GLY A 305 -14.41 -13.64 -2.14
CA GLY A 305 -12.97 -13.55 -1.93
C GLY A 305 -12.53 -12.18 -1.40
N TYR A 306 -11.43 -12.18 -0.67
CA TYR A 306 -10.72 -11.00 -0.19
C TYR A 306 -9.24 -11.15 -0.55
N ALA A 307 -8.59 -10.07 -0.98
CA ALA A 307 -7.16 -10.03 -1.20
C ALA A 307 -6.58 -8.67 -0.79
N GLY A 308 -5.35 -8.67 -0.31
CA GLY A 308 -4.64 -7.47 0.09
C GLY A 308 -3.19 -7.79 0.45
N ASP A 309 -2.38 -6.74 0.55
CA ASP A 309 -0.97 -6.78 0.95
C ASP A 309 -0.70 -5.97 2.22
N VAL A 310 -1.77 -5.49 2.88
CA VAL A 310 -1.74 -4.67 4.09
C VAL A 310 -2.45 -5.37 5.25
N TRP A 311 -1.94 -5.17 6.46
CA TRP A 311 -2.35 -5.88 7.68
C TRP A 311 -2.50 -4.92 8.85
#